data_AF-A0A4R1S4Q8-F1
#
_entry.id   AF-A0A4R1S4Q8-F1
#
_cell.length_a   1.000
_cell.length_b   1.000
_cell.length_c   1.000
_cell.angle_alpha   90.00
_cell.angle_beta   90.00
_cell.angle_gamma   90.00
#
_symmetry.space_group_name_H-M   'P 1'
#
loop_
_entity.id
_entity.type
_entity.pdbx_description
1 polymer ?
#
loop_
_entity_poly.entity_id
_entity_poly.type
_entity_poly.pdbx_seq_one_letter_code
_entity_poly.pdbx_strand_id
1 'polypeptide(L)'
;MPNRTIKESICTSDTIDQLSAEEERLFTRLIVNCEDYGRMEARSEIVRAKCFPLKVDQISIPDIETWLKKLVEVGLIVIYENHSKKYLQFVNWEAHQTIRALKSKYPAPDDEGSNILSFENSCIQMNSDVSGQVQTCSATLNERSKDRKDRKDRDPETAEKAIDQKVQYADYVWLTEGEHKKLTMRYGEPIVKLLIEELDNYKGAYPKKRKYESDYRAILSWVVEKVMRKTGLPQNKSEPSDRTKKTLENLVKEGQAI
;
A
#
# COMPACT_ATOMS: atom_id res chain seq x y z
N MET A 1 -5.37 2.37 23.86
CA MET A 1 -5.77 1.56 22.69
C MET A 1 -7.17 1.04 22.95
N PRO A 2 -8.10 1.12 22.00
CA PRO A 2 -9.40 0.48 22.15
C PRO A 2 -9.24 -1.05 22.23
N ASN A 3 -10.13 -1.70 22.98
CA ASN A 3 -10.09 -3.15 23.20
C ASN A 3 -10.16 -3.89 21.86
N ARG A 4 -9.24 -4.85 21.66
CA ARG A 4 -9.19 -5.73 20.49
C ARG A 4 -9.84 -7.07 20.82
N THR A 5 -10.64 -7.58 19.90
CA THR A 5 -11.35 -8.85 20.09
C THR A 5 -10.58 -9.97 19.41
N ILE A 6 -10.22 -11.03 20.14
CA ILE A 6 -9.72 -12.27 19.54
C ILE A 6 -10.91 -13.21 19.38
N LYS A 7 -11.23 -13.58 18.13
CA LYS A 7 -12.34 -14.48 17.81
C LYS A 7 -11.89 -15.94 17.91
N GLU A 8 -12.80 -16.83 18.27
CA GLU A 8 -12.57 -18.29 18.31
C GLU A 8 -12.07 -18.85 16.97
N SER A 9 -12.45 -18.21 15.85
CA SER A 9 -12.02 -18.59 14.50
C SER A 9 -10.51 -18.63 14.31
N ILE A 10 -9.72 -18.06 15.23
CA ILE A 10 -8.26 -18.18 15.23
C ILE A 10 -7.81 -19.65 15.31
N CYS A 11 -8.54 -20.48 16.06
CA CYS A 11 -8.20 -21.89 16.30
C CYS A 11 -8.58 -22.82 15.13
N THR A 12 -9.36 -22.33 14.17
CA THR A 12 -9.87 -23.13 13.03
C THR A 12 -9.46 -22.53 11.68
N SER A 13 -8.49 -21.61 11.68
CA SER A 13 -8.06 -20.92 10.46
C SER A 13 -6.91 -21.68 9.80
N ASP A 14 -7.16 -22.22 8.60
CA ASP A 14 -6.12 -22.88 7.77
C ASP A 14 -4.94 -21.94 7.44
N THR A 15 -5.18 -20.63 7.42
CA THR A 15 -4.14 -19.62 7.22
C THR A 15 -3.24 -19.51 8.46
N ILE A 16 -3.81 -19.52 9.65
CA ILE A 16 -3.04 -19.38 10.90
C ILE A 16 -2.36 -20.70 11.27
N ASP A 17 -2.94 -21.84 10.93
CA ASP A 17 -2.36 -23.18 11.13
C ASP A 17 -1.01 -23.37 10.40
N GLN A 18 -0.71 -22.53 9.40
CA GLN A 18 0.59 -22.51 8.71
C GLN A 18 1.72 -21.85 9.51
N LEU A 19 1.42 -21.25 10.67
CA LEU A 19 2.39 -20.55 11.52
C LEU A 19 2.95 -21.48 12.59
N SER A 20 4.22 -21.28 12.93
CA SER A 20 4.81 -21.82 14.15
C SER A 20 4.28 -21.10 15.39
N ALA A 21 4.50 -21.70 16.57
CA ALA A 21 4.03 -21.14 17.84
C ALA A 21 4.55 -19.71 18.11
N GLU A 22 5.79 -19.38 17.72
CA GLU A 22 6.34 -18.03 17.93
C GLU A 22 5.80 -17.03 16.91
N GLU A 23 5.50 -17.46 15.68
CA GLU A 23 4.89 -16.64 14.65
C GLU A 23 3.44 -16.29 15.00
N GLU A 24 2.65 -17.26 15.46
CA GLU A 24 1.28 -17.04 15.95
C GLU A 24 1.30 -16.12 17.18
N ARG A 25 2.29 -16.29 18.06
CA ARG A 25 2.49 -15.42 19.22
C ARG A 25 2.82 -13.99 18.82
N LEU A 26 3.65 -13.77 17.80
CA LEU A 26 3.86 -12.43 17.23
C LEU A 26 2.57 -11.90 16.62
N PHE A 27 1.88 -12.67 15.79
CA PHE A 27 0.61 -12.31 15.14
C PHE A 27 -0.41 -11.80 16.16
N THR A 28 -0.63 -12.55 17.24
CA THR A 28 -1.59 -12.17 18.29
C THR A 28 -1.16 -10.89 19.02
N ARG A 29 0.14 -10.71 19.25
CA ARG A 29 0.70 -9.49 19.88
C ARG A 29 0.62 -8.27 18.95
N LEU A 30 0.70 -8.46 17.64
CA LEU A 30 0.50 -7.40 16.65
C LEU A 30 -0.95 -6.90 16.66
N ILE A 31 -1.94 -7.79 16.79
CA ILE A 31 -3.36 -7.40 16.85
C ILE A 31 -3.61 -6.38 17.97
N VAL A 32 -3.05 -6.61 19.16
CA VAL A 32 -3.25 -5.69 20.30
C VAL A 32 -2.47 -4.37 20.17
N ASN A 33 -1.40 -4.35 19.37
CA ASN A 33 -0.52 -3.19 19.19
C ASN A 33 -0.85 -2.35 17.95
N CYS A 34 -1.62 -2.89 17.01
CA CYS A 34 -2.06 -2.15 15.84
C CYS A 34 -3.09 -1.08 16.18
N GLU A 35 -3.12 -0.02 15.37
CA GLU A 35 -4.17 0.98 15.44
C GLU A 35 -5.51 0.46 14.90
N ASP A 36 -6.53 1.33 14.88
CA ASP A 36 -7.89 0.93 14.50
C ASP A 36 -8.06 0.48 13.06
N TYR A 37 -7.15 0.88 12.18
CA TYR A 37 -7.07 0.44 10.79
C TYR A 37 -6.13 -0.75 10.59
N GLY A 38 -5.70 -1.42 11.67
CA GLY A 38 -4.82 -2.59 11.57
C GLY A 38 -3.40 -2.25 11.14
N ARG A 39 -2.98 -0.98 11.33
CA ARG A 39 -1.68 -0.46 10.92
C ARG A 39 -0.74 -0.24 12.09
N MET A 40 0.55 -0.45 11.86
CA MET A 40 1.62 0.00 12.76
C MET A 40 2.94 0.13 12.03
N GLU A 41 3.93 0.72 12.71
CA GLU A 41 5.31 0.74 12.24
C GLU A 41 5.92 -0.66 12.28
N ALA A 42 6.57 -1.06 11.18
CA ALA A 42 7.07 -2.42 10.93
C ALA A 42 8.59 -2.56 11.10
N ARG A 43 9.30 -1.51 11.56
CA ARG A 43 10.70 -1.66 11.97
C ARG A 43 10.82 -2.70 13.07
N SER A 44 11.67 -3.69 12.87
CA SER A 44 11.80 -4.87 13.73
C SER A 44 12.10 -4.50 15.18
N GLU A 45 12.84 -3.41 15.42
CA GLU A 45 13.13 -2.89 16.76
C GLU A 45 11.88 -2.37 17.45
N ILE A 46 11.02 -1.66 16.72
CA ILE A 46 9.76 -1.13 17.23
C ILE A 46 8.76 -2.27 17.48
N VAL A 47 8.68 -3.22 16.54
CA VAL A 47 7.85 -4.41 16.68
C VAL A 47 8.27 -5.21 17.91
N ARG A 48 9.58 -5.44 18.10
CA ARG A 48 10.12 -6.12 19.28
C ARG A 48 9.79 -5.38 20.57
N ALA A 49 10.07 -4.07 20.62
CA ALA A 49 9.84 -3.26 21.81
C ALA A 49 8.35 -3.24 22.22
N LYS A 50 7.43 -3.21 21.24
CA LYS A 50 5.98 -3.21 21.50
C LYS A 50 5.42 -4.60 21.81
N CYS A 51 5.82 -5.61 21.05
CA CYS A 51 5.26 -6.95 21.17
C CYS A 51 5.93 -7.75 22.28
N PHE A 52 7.22 -7.54 22.55
CA PHE A 52 8.02 -8.33 23.50
C PHE A 52 8.81 -7.46 24.50
N PRO A 53 8.18 -6.47 25.16
CA PRO A 53 8.89 -5.52 26.04
C PRO A 53 9.63 -6.18 27.20
N LEU A 54 9.14 -7.33 27.70
CA LEU A 54 9.75 -8.07 28.82
C LEU A 54 10.63 -9.25 28.38
N LYS A 55 10.88 -9.37 27.07
CA LYS A 55 11.61 -10.50 26.47
C LYS A 55 12.67 -10.02 25.48
N VAL A 56 13.19 -8.81 25.68
CA VAL A 56 14.19 -8.20 24.80
C VAL A 56 15.47 -9.04 24.70
N ASP A 57 15.85 -9.71 25.80
CA ASP A 57 17.03 -10.59 25.85
C ASP A 57 16.79 -11.98 25.24
N GLN A 58 15.52 -12.37 25.05
CA GLN A 58 15.14 -13.70 24.52
C GLN A 58 14.79 -13.65 23.04
N ILE A 59 14.34 -12.50 22.54
CA ILE A 59 13.83 -12.34 21.18
C ILE A 59 14.78 -11.42 20.43
N SER A 60 15.43 -11.95 19.40
CA SER A 60 16.36 -11.17 18.58
C SER A 60 15.62 -10.38 17.49
N ILE A 61 16.30 -9.38 16.92
CA ILE A 61 15.77 -8.64 15.76
C ILE A 61 15.60 -9.54 14.52
N PRO A 62 16.55 -10.44 14.19
CA PRO A 62 16.38 -11.42 13.11
C PRO A 62 15.17 -12.35 13.27
N ASP A 63 14.82 -12.75 14.50
CA ASP A 63 13.63 -13.57 14.75
C ASP A 63 12.36 -12.82 14.32
N ILE A 64 12.25 -11.54 14.72
CA ILE A 64 11.12 -10.68 14.34
C ILE A 64 11.04 -10.51 12.81
N GLU A 65 12.18 -10.31 12.14
CA GLU A 65 12.21 -10.21 10.68
C GLU A 65 11.73 -11.50 10.00
N THR A 66 12.16 -12.65 10.52
CA THR A 66 11.77 -13.96 10.02
C THR A 66 10.26 -14.19 10.20
N TRP A 67 9.72 -13.89 11.37
CA TRP A 67 8.30 -14.05 11.63
C TRP A 67 7.45 -13.07 10.82
N LEU A 68 7.85 -11.80 10.69
CA LEU A 68 7.17 -10.83 9.83
C LEU A 68 7.16 -11.26 8.36
N LYS A 69 8.27 -11.83 7.87
CA LYS A 69 8.33 -12.42 6.52
C LYS A 69 7.30 -13.54 6.37
N LYS A 70 7.22 -14.46 7.34
CA LYS A 70 6.24 -15.55 7.29
C LYS A 70 4.81 -15.04 7.28
N LEU A 71 4.49 -14.03 8.09
CA LEU A 71 3.14 -13.44 8.10
C LEU A 71 2.77 -12.78 6.76
N VAL A 72 3.74 -12.21 6.03
CA VAL A 72 3.51 -11.70 4.67
C VAL A 72 3.35 -12.83 3.67
N GLU A 73 4.21 -13.86 3.73
CA GLU A 73 4.16 -15.04 2.86
C GLU A 73 2.79 -15.75 2.92
N VAL A 74 2.26 -15.91 4.14
CA VAL A 74 0.95 -16.54 4.39
C VAL A 74 -0.23 -15.59 4.08
N GLY A 75 0.04 -14.30 3.86
CA GLY A 75 -0.98 -13.31 3.47
C GLY A 75 -1.80 -12.73 4.63
N LEU A 76 -1.28 -12.79 5.86
CA LEU A 76 -1.94 -12.21 7.04
C LEU A 76 -1.72 -10.70 7.14
N ILE A 77 -0.53 -10.24 6.74
CA ILE A 77 -0.15 -8.83 6.74
C ILE A 77 0.49 -8.44 5.41
N VAL A 78 0.55 -7.14 5.16
CA VAL A 78 1.33 -6.53 4.09
C VAL A 78 2.31 -5.53 4.72
N ILE A 79 3.55 -5.55 4.27
CA ILE A 79 4.56 -4.57 4.67
C ILE A 79 4.81 -3.61 3.52
N TYR A 80 4.89 -2.32 3.82
CA TYR A 80 5.08 -1.26 2.85
C TYR A 80 5.95 -0.15 3.43
N GLU A 81 6.53 0.65 2.57
CA GLU A 81 7.36 1.79 2.94
C GLU A 81 6.71 3.09 2.48
N ASN A 82 6.67 4.08 3.36
CA ASN A 82 6.16 5.41 3.07
C ASN A 82 7.08 6.44 3.75
N HIS A 83 7.59 7.43 3.00
CA HIS A 83 8.57 8.43 3.48
C HIS A 83 9.75 7.81 4.27
N SER A 84 10.37 6.77 3.70
CA SER A 84 11.53 6.04 4.28
C SER A 84 11.27 5.32 5.61
N LYS A 85 9.99 5.08 5.96
CA LYS A 85 9.60 4.31 7.14
C LYS A 85 8.79 3.09 6.73
N LYS A 86 9.12 1.95 7.32
CA LYS A 86 8.39 0.69 7.10
C LYS A 86 7.16 0.62 8.01
N TYR A 87 6.05 0.25 7.42
CA TYR A 87 4.76 0.03 8.07
C TYR A 87 4.22 -1.35 7.70
N LEU A 88 3.33 -1.86 8.53
CA LEU A 88 2.57 -3.08 8.27
C LEU A 88 1.09 -2.78 8.39
N GLN A 89 0.30 -3.50 7.61
CA GLN A 89 -1.16 -3.51 7.69
C GLN A 89 -1.66 -4.96 7.66
N PHE A 90 -2.64 -5.28 8.51
CA PHE A 90 -3.38 -6.55 8.41
C PHE A 90 -4.30 -6.56 7.18
N VAL A 91 -4.28 -7.65 6.41
CA VAL A 91 -5.04 -7.77 5.16
C VAL A 91 -6.56 -7.78 5.41
N ASN A 92 -7.01 -8.62 6.35
CA ASN A 92 -8.45 -8.82 6.62
C ASN A 92 -8.92 -8.11 7.90
N TRP A 93 -8.29 -7.00 8.29
CA TRP A 93 -8.54 -6.35 9.58
C TRP A 93 -10.02 -6.06 9.85
N GLU A 94 -10.73 -5.48 8.87
CA GLU A 94 -12.13 -5.08 8.99
C GLU A 94 -13.10 -6.25 9.20
N ALA A 95 -12.74 -7.44 8.72
CA ALA A 95 -13.53 -8.65 8.96
C ALA A 95 -13.42 -9.12 10.42
N HIS A 96 -12.35 -8.73 11.12
CA HIS A 96 -12.05 -9.21 12.47
C HIS A 96 -12.17 -8.13 13.55
N GLN A 97 -12.05 -6.84 13.21
CA GLN A 97 -12.03 -5.73 14.16
C GLN A 97 -12.94 -4.58 13.73
N THR A 98 -13.53 -3.89 14.70
CA THR A 98 -14.34 -2.69 14.46
C THR A 98 -13.46 -1.44 14.42
N ILE A 99 -13.52 -0.70 13.32
CA ILE A 99 -12.89 0.63 13.17
C ILE A 99 -13.76 1.66 13.92
N ARG A 100 -13.17 2.37 14.89
CA ARG A 100 -13.85 3.43 15.66
C ARG A 100 -13.24 4.80 15.39
N ALA A 101 -11.94 4.85 15.11
CA ALA A 101 -11.26 6.06 14.73
C ALA A 101 -11.77 6.62 13.38
N LEU A 102 -11.90 7.94 13.29
CA LEU A 102 -12.25 8.65 12.05
C LEU A 102 -11.04 8.88 11.13
N LYS A 103 -9.84 8.87 11.70
CA LYS A 103 -8.58 9.13 10.99
C LYS A 103 -7.53 8.13 11.43
N SER A 104 -6.73 7.70 10.46
CA SER A 104 -5.56 6.86 10.69
C SER A 104 -4.39 7.66 11.26
N LYS A 105 -3.56 7.01 12.08
CA LYS A 105 -2.28 7.53 12.58
C LYS A 105 -1.13 7.20 11.63
N TYR A 106 -1.23 6.10 10.90
CA TYR A 106 -0.21 5.64 9.97
C TYR A 106 -0.69 5.80 8.51
N PRO A 107 0.22 6.02 7.55
CA PRO A 107 -0.13 6.09 6.13
C PRO A 107 -0.73 4.76 5.67
N ALA A 108 -1.57 4.76 4.66
CA ALA A 108 -2.14 3.56 4.07
C ALA A 108 -1.18 2.96 3.02
N PRO A 109 -1.23 1.65 2.76
CA PRO A 109 -0.47 1.03 1.67
C PRO A 109 -0.81 1.62 0.30
N ASP A 110 -1.98 2.24 0.17
CA ASP A 110 -2.49 2.86 -1.05
C ASP A 110 -2.42 4.39 -1.06
N ASP A 111 -1.81 4.99 -0.03
CA ASP A 111 -1.47 6.41 0.01
C ASP A 111 -0.35 6.75 -1.00
N GLU A 112 -0.30 8.00 -1.41
CA GLU A 112 0.77 8.50 -2.28
C GLU A 112 2.14 8.34 -1.61
N GLY A 113 3.11 7.82 -2.37
CA GLY A 113 4.46 7.52 -1.86
C GLY A 113 4.58 6.20 -1.09
N SER A 114 3.51 5.42 -0.94
CA SER A 114 3.58 4.07 -0.39
C SER A 114 4.05 3.06 -1.43
N ASN A 115 5.03 2.23 -1.06
CA ASN A 115 5.55 1.15 -1.89
C ASN A 115 5.43 -0.18 -1.14
N ILE A 116 4.69 -1.15 -1.69
CA ILE A 116 4.58 -2.49 -1.11
C ILE A 116 5.93 -3.21 -1.22
N LEU A 117 6.39 -3.79 -0.12
CA LEU A 117 7.61 -4.58 -0.09
C LEU A 117 7.25 -6.04 -0.35
N SER A 118 7.57 -6.53 -1.55
CA SER A 118 7.64 -7.97 -1.80
C SER A 118 8.94 -8.50 -1.19
N PHE A 119 8.85 -9.49 -0.30
CA PHE A 119 10.01 -10.21 0.19
C PHE A 119 10.52 -11.17 -0.90
N GLU A 120 11.01 -10.61 -2.01
CA GLU A 120 11.87 -11.36 -2.92
C GLU A 120 13.24 -11.48 -2.22
N ASN A 121 13.74 -12.72 -2.15
CA ASN A 121 14.88 -13.20 -1.36
C ASN A 121 16.16 -12.34 -1.45
N SER A 122 16.20 -11.20 -0.77
CA SER A 122 17.45 -10.53 -0.41
C SER A 122 17.80 -10.91 1.02
N CYS A 123 18.31 -12.14 1.15
CA CYS A 123 19.18 -12.50 2.26
C CYS A 123 20.43 -11.64 2.10
N ILE A 124 20.52 -10.53 2.85
CA ILE A 124 21.80 -9.83 2.98
C ILE A 124 22.71 -10.79 3.74
N GLN A 125 23.61 -11.45 3.01
CA GLN A 125 24.74 -12.16 3.60
C GLN A 125 25.51 -11.17 4.48
N MET A 126 25.50 -11.41 5.78
CA MET A 126 26.43 -10.79 6.71
C MET A 126 27.82 -11.30 6.36
N ASN A 127 28.64 -10.47 5.72
CA ASN A 127 30.07 -10.71 5.73
C ASN A 127 30.56 -10.53 7.16
N SER A 128 30.87 -11.65 7.81
CA SER A 128 31.66 -11.68 9.03
C SER A 128 33.11 -11.39 8.67
N ASP A 129 33.62 -10.22 9.07
CA ASP A 129 35.05 -10.09 9.34
C ASP A 129 35.25 -9.32 10.64
N VAL A 130 35.86 -10.03 11.59
CA VAL A 130 36.30 -9.56 12.90
C VAL A 130 37.76 -9.15 12.78
N SER A 131 38.09 -8.06 13.49
CA SER A 131 39.41 -7.59 13.94
C SER A 131 39.70 -6.21 13.32
N GLY A 132 39.93 -5.13 14.05
CA GLY A 132 40.22 -4.91 15.46
C GLY A 132 40.81 -3.50 15.58
N GLN A 133 40.82 -2.98 16.81
CA GLN A 133 41.53 -1.76 17.27
C GLN A 133 40.83 -0.40 17.12
N VAL A 134 40.03 -0.10 18.16
CA VAL A 134 40.20 1.01 19.12
C VAL A 134 41.09 2.18 18.67
N GLN A 135 40.50 3.39 18.61
CA GLN A 135 41.16 4.58 19.16
C GLN A 135 40.15 5.68 19.56
N THR A 136 40.36 6.12 20.79
CA THR A 136 39.62 7.05 21.63
C THR A 136 39.92 8.51 21.27
N CYS A 137 38.93 9.41 21.36
CA CYS A 137 39.01 10.80 21.88
C CYS A 137 37.77 11.60 21.45
N SER A 138 37.33 12.70 22.05
CA SER A 138 37.36 13.31 23.38
C SER A 138 36.40 14.51 23.25
N ALA A 139 35.65 14.83 24.29
CA ALA A 139 34.68 15.94 24.29
C ALA A 139 35.36 17.33 24.22
N THR A 140 34.71 18.31 23.55
CA THR A 140 34.43 19.65 24.11
C THR A 140 33.51 20.51 23.23
N LEU A 141 32.68 21.30 23.91
CA LEU A 141 31.80 22.37 23.44
C LEU A 141 32.60 23.57 22.89
N ASN A 142 32.05 24.38 21.97
CA ASN A 142 31.42 25.69 22.29
C ASN A 142 31.27 26.62 21.05
N GLU A 143 30.08 27.23 20.97
CA GLU A 143 29.68 28.59 20.56
C GLU A 143 30.20 29.39 19.31
N ARG A 144 29.18 29.96 18.61
CA ARG A 144 28.97 31.37 18.18
C ARG A 144 29.62 31.96 16.89
N SER A 145 28.75 32.05 15.87
CA SER A 145 28.04 33.28 15.40
C SER A 145 28.59 34.21 14.29
N LYS A 146 27.63 34.57 13.37
CA LYS A 146 27.45 35.77 12.50
C LYS A 146 28.40 35.90 11.28
N ASP A 147 28.02 36.38 10.08
CA ASP A 147 26.95 37.29 9.65
C ASP A 147 26.74 37.22 8.10
N ARG A 148 25.50 37.44 7.64
CA ARG A 148 24.98 38.06 6.37
C ARG A 148 25.60 37.69 4.99
N LYS A 149 24.83 37.52 3.90
CA LYS A 149 23.90 38.53 3.35
C LYS A 149 23.07 38.02 2.14
N ASP A 150 21.78 38.37 2.15
CA ASP A 150 20.84 38.69 1.07
C ASP A 150 20.82 37.90 -0.25
N ARG A 151 19.68 37.25 -0.53
CA ARG A 151 18.91 37.45 -1.78
C ARG A 151 17.44 37.09 -1.60
N LYS A 152 16.63 37.85 -2.31
CA LYS A 152 15.26 38.27 -2.05
C LYS A 152 14.25 37.51 -2.93
N ASP A 153 13.00 37.48 -2.46
CA ASP A 153 11.75 37.43 -3.22
C ASP A 153 11.34 36.10 -3.93
N ARG A 154 10.43 35.33 -3.29
CA ARG A 154 8.99 35.28 -3.67
C ARG A 154 8.23 34.19 -2.89
N ASP A 155 7.31 34.62 -2.03
CA ASP A 155 6.09 33.87 -1.77
C ASP A 155 5.18 33.95 -3.02
N PRO A 156 4.34 32.93 -3.25
CA PRO A 156 2.93 33.19 -3.03
C PRO A 156 2.19 32.08 -2.27
N GLU A 157 1.33 32.56 -1.39
CA GLU A 157 0.04 32.04 -0.92
C GLU A 157 -0.51 30.74 -1.55
N THR A 158 -0.93 29.85 -0.63
CA THR A 158 -2.28 29.28 -0.54
C THR A 158 -2.91 28.72 -1.81
N ALA A 159 -2.68 27.43 -2.11
CA ALA A 159 -3.52 26.66 -3.03
C ALA A 159 -4.65 25.96 -2.24
N GLU A 160 -5.83 26.55 -2.30
CA GLU A 160 -7.08 26.01 -1.79
C GLU A 160 -7.40 24.64 -2.40
N LYS A 161 -7.81 23.68 -1.57
CA LYS A 161 -8.35 22.39 -2.02
C LYS A 161 -9.70 22.63 -2.70
N ALA A 162 -9.71 22.69 -4.04
CA ALA A 162 -10.93 22.56 -4.80
C ALA A 162 -11.57 21.18 -4.51
N ILE A 163 -12.83 21.20 -4.11
CA ILE A 163 -13.64 20.00 -3.90
C ILE A 163 -13.99 19.46 -5.29
N ASP A 164 -13.24 18.49 -5.77
CA ASP A 164 -13.53 17.77 -7.02
C ASP A 164 -14.90 17.07 -6.88
N GLN A 165 -15.94 17.67 -7.47
CA GLN A 165 -17.26 17.05 -7.54
C GLN A 165 -17.19 15.81 -8.44
N LYS A 166 -17.75 14.69 -7.98
CA LYS A 166 -17.81 13.46 -8.79
C LYS A 166 -18.78 13.66 -9.95
N VAL A 167 -18.28 13.47 -11.16
CA VAL A 167 -19.07 13.48 -12.40
C VAL A 167 -19.56 12.05 -12.68
N GLN A 168 -20.80 11.95 -13.15
CA GLN A 168 -21.36 10.68 -13.60
C GLN A 168 -20.86 10.38 -15.02
N TYR A 169 -20.06 9.33 -15.18
CA TYR A 169 -19.51 8.91 -16.48
C TYR A 169 -20.32 7.78 -17.13
N ALA A 170 -21.13 7.06 -16.34
CA ALA A 170 -22.13 6.10 -16.80
C ALA A 170 -23.26 5.96 -15.75
N ASP A 171 -24.31 5.19 -16.03
CA ASP A 171 -25.51 5.08 -15.19
C ASP A 171 -25.20 4.72 -13.73
N TYR A 172 -24.16 3.92 -13.50
CA TYR A 172 -23.73 3.48 -12.17
C TYR A 172 -22.26 3.79 -11.85
N VAL A 173 -21.58 4.59 -12.68
CA VAL A 173 -20.13 4.89 -12.51
C VAL A 173 -19.90 6.37 -12.26
N TRP A 174 -19.35 6.68 -11.09
CA TRP A 174 -19.06 8.03 -10.62
C TRP A 174 -17.56 8.19 -10.36
N LEU A 175 -16.93 9.13 -11.06
CA LEU A 175 -15.50 9.40 -10.98
C LEU A 175 -15.27 10.91 -10.84
N THR A 176 -14.17 11.32 -10.21
CA THR A 176 -13.74 12.73 -10.32
C THR A 176 -13.08 12.99 -11.68
N GLU A 177 -13.05 14.25 -12.11
CA GLU A 177 -12.36 14.62 -13.35
C GLU A 177 -10.85 14.27 -13.28
N GLY A 178 -10.24 14.39 -12.09
CA GLY A 178 -8.87 13.96 -11.84
C GLY A 178 -8.68 12.44 -11.97
N GLU A 179 -9.61 11.61 -11.48
CA GLU A 179 -9.56 10.15 -11.63
C GLU A 179 -9.69 9.73 -13.09
N HIS A 180 -10.63 10.34 -13.83
CA HIS A 180 -10.78 10.09 -15.26
C HIS A 180 -9.53 10.49 -16.04
N LYS A 181 -8.95 11.67 -15.77
CA LYS A 181 -7.69 12.12 -16.40
C LYS A 181 -6.54 11.14 -16.14
N LYS A 182 -6.42 10.61 -14.92
CA LYS A 182 -5.40 9.59 -14.58
C LYS A 182 -5.57 8.31 -15.39
N LEU A 183 -6.81 7.83 -15.56
CA LEU A 183 -7.09 6.66 -16.39
C LEU A 183 -6.76 6.94 -17.86
N THR A 184 -7.17 8.09 -18.39
CA THR A 184 -6.95 8.46 -19.80
C THR A 184 -5.46 8.62 -20.11
N MET A 185 -4.70 9.20 -19.19
CA MET A 185 -3.25 9.33 -19.34
C MET A 185 -2.54 7.97 -19.39
N ARG A 186 -3.03 6.98 -18.64
CA ARG A 186 -2.37 5.67 -18.51
C ARG A 186 -2.75 4.69 -19.61
N TYR A 187 -4.04 4.62 -19.96
CA TYR A 187 -4.57 3.61 -20.88
C TYR A 187 -5.05 4.19 -22.21
N GLY A 188 -5.16 5.52 -22.32
CA GLY A 188 -5.76 6.18 -23.46
C GLY A 188 -7.28 6.21 -23.40
N GLU A 189 -7.85 7.26 -23.96
CA GLU A 189 -9.31 7.48 -24.02
C GLU A 189 -10.14 6.29 -24.53
N PRO A 190 -9.75 5.55 -25.61
CA PRO A 190 -10.58 4.46 -26.10
C PRO A 190 -10.66 3.29 -25.11
N ILE A 191 -9.57 3.00 -24.37
CA ILE A 191 -9.57 1.91 -23.39
C ILE A 191 -10.37 2.32 -22.16
N VAL A 192 -10.24 3.56 -21.70
CA VAL A 192 -10.97 4.05 -20.53
C VAL A 192 -12.47 3.98 -20.72
N LYS A 193 -12.96 4.28 -21.94
CA LYS A 193 -14.37 4.11 -22.28
C LYS A 193 -14.83 2.66 -22.08
N LEU A 194 -14.05 1.68 -22.54
CA LEU A 194 -14.34 0.25 -22.35
C LEU A 194 -14.28 -0.17 -20.88
N LEU A 195 -13.37 0.41 -20.09
CA LEU A 195 -13.28 0.15 -18.65
C LEU A 195 -14.53 0.64 -17.92
N ILE A 196 -14.98 1.85 -18.21
CA ILE A 196 -16.17 2.44 -17.60
C ILE A 196 -17.40 1.61 -17.97
N GLU A 197 -17.55 1.24 -19.24
CA GLU A 197 -18.65 0.40 -19.73
C GLU A 197 -18.67 -0.99 -19.08
N GLU A 198 -17.52 -1.65 -18.94
CA GLU A 198 -17.45 -2.97 -18.30
C GLU A 198 -17.83 -2.91 -16.81
N LEU A 199 -17.43 -1.85 -16.10
CA LEU A 199 -17.83 -1.65 -14.71
C LEU A 199 -19.33 -1.33 -14.60
N ASP A 200 -19.84 -0.49 -15.49
CA ASP A 200 -21.25 -0.09 -15.52
C ASP A 200 -22.16 -1.29 -15.77
N ASN A 201 -21.83 -2.12 -16.76
CA ASN A 201 -22.54 -3.37 -17.06
C ASN A 201 -22.55 -4.34 -15.87
N TYR A 202 -21.41 -4.50 -15.18
CA TYR A 202 -21.32 -5.35 -14.00
C TYR A 202 -22.20 -4.83 -12.86
N LYS A 203 -22.16 -3.53 -12.60
CA LYS A 203 -23.02 -2.90 -11.59
C LYS A 203 -24.49 -3.03 -11.98
N GLY A 204 -24.84 -2.80 -13.24
CA GLY A 204 -26.17 -2.99 -13.80
C GLY A 204 -26.72 -4.39 -13.50
N ALA A 205 -25.95 -5.42 -13.86
CA ALA A 205 -26.33 -6.83 -13.70
C ALA A 205 -26.43 -7.28 -12.22
N TYR A 206 -25.66 -6.67 -11.30
CA TYR A 206 -25.60 -7.08 -9.90
C TYR A 206 -25.86 -5.92 -8.93
N PRO A 207 -27.13 -5.52 -8.69
CA PRO A 207 -27.49 -4.39 -7.82
C PRO A 207 -26.94 -4.47 -6.40
N LYS A 208 -26.91 -5.69 -5.83
CA LYS A 208 -26.39 -5.94 -4.48
C LYS A 208 -24.86 -5.81 -4.37
N LYS A 209 -24.14 -5.86 -5.50
CA LYS A 209 -22.68 -5.76 -5.60
C LYS A 209 -22.21 -4.40 -6.13
N ARG A 210 -23.09 -3.39 -6.20
CA ARG A 210 -22.78 -2.02 -6.67
C ARG A 210 -21.96 -1.19 -5.68
N LYS A 211 -21.87 -1.63 -4.42
CA LYS A 211 -21.24 -0.88 -3.32
C LYS A 211 -19.73 -1.04 -3.35
N TYR A 212 -19.08 -0.30 -4.22
CA TYR A 212 -17.64 -0.04 -4.12
C TYR A 212 -17.42 1.27 -3.37
N GLU A 213 -16.33 1.34 -2.61
CA GLU A 213 -15.91 2.58 -1.93
C GLU A 213 -15.47 3.66 -2.94
N SER A 214 -14.85 3.23 -4.04
CA SER A 214 -14.55 4.07 -5.21
C SER A 214 -14.62 3.26 -6.50
N ASP A 215 -15.28 3.83 -7.50
CA ASP A 215 -15.41 3.22 -8.82
C ASP A 215 -14.06 3.20 -9.55
N TYR A 216 -13.22 4.19 -9.30
CA TYR A 216 -11.85 4.23 -9.78
C TYR A 216 -11.04 3.03 -9.26
N ARG A 217 -11.18 2.67 -7.98
CA ARG A 217 -10.52 1.50 -7.39
C ARG A 217 -11.05 0.19 -7.97
N ALA A 218 -12.36 0.09 -8.19
CA ALA A 218 -12.94 -1.08 -8.85
C ALA A 218 -12.38 -1.25 -10.27
N ILE A 219 -12.27 -0.14 -11.03
CA ILE A 219 -11.65 -0.14 -12.36
C ILE A 219 -10.22 -0.69 -12.31
N LEU A 220 -9.39 -0.15 -11.41
CA LEU A 220 -8.00 -0.58 -11.28
C LEU A 220 -7.83 -2.01 -10.74
N SER A 221 -8.73 -2.46 -9.88
CA SER A 221 -8.62 -3.74 -9.18
C SER A 221 -8.85 -4.93 -10.11
N TRP A 222 -9.92 -4.91 -10.91
CA TRP A 222 -10.28 -6.09 -11.72
C TRP A 222 -10.75 -5.74 -13.13
N VAL A 223 -11.28 -4.53 -13.36
CA VAL A 223 -11.84 -4.17 -14.67
C VAL A 223 -10.73 -4.01 -15.71
N VAL A 224 -9.62 -3.36 -15.35
CA VAL A 224 -8.44 -3.24 -16.21
C VAL A 224 -7.95 -4.61 -16.65
N GLU A 225 -7.74 -5.52 -15.71
CA GLU A 225 -7.28 -6.87 -16.03
C GLU A 225 -8.27 -7.61 -16.94
N LYS A 226 -9.58 -7.46 -16.69
CA LYS A 226 -10.63 -8.09 -17.49
C LYS A 226 -10.72 -7.53 -18.90
N VAL A 227 -10.66 -6.22 -19.09
CA VAL A 227 -10.71 -5.58 -20.41
C VAL A 227 -9.45 -5.88 -21.20
N MET A 228 -8.25 -5.83 -20.58
CA MET A 228 -7.00 -6.18 -21.27
C MET A 228 -6.96 -7.63 -21.73
N ARG A 229 -7.53 -8.56 -20.95
CA ARG A 229 -7.72 -9.96 -21.38
C ARG A 229 -8.67 -10.08 -22.59
N LYS A 230 -9.74 -9.28 -22.64
CA LYS A 230 -10.71 -9.28 -23.76
C LYS A 230 -10.15 -8.65 -25.03
N THR A 231 -9.32 -7.61 -24.91
CA THR A 231 -8.76 -6.88 -26.06
C THR A 231 -7.44 -7.45 -26.58
N GLY A 232 -6.83 -8.41 -25.86
CA GLY A 232 -5.59 -9.06 -26.28
C GLY A 232 -4.34 -8.19 -26.15
N LEU A 233 -4.40 -7.10 -25.37
CA LEU A 233 -3.29 -6.18 -25.16
C LEU A 233 -2.29 -6.72 -24.11
N PRO A 234 -0.96 -6.57 -24.34
CA PRO A 234 0.05 -7.08 -23.41
C PRO A 234 -0.01 -6.36 -22.06
N GLN A 235 0.10 -7.15 -20.98
CA GLN A 235 0.16 -6.71 -19.59
C GLN A 235 1.50 -6.02 -19.30
N ASN A 236 1.73 -4.81 -19.82
CA ASN A 236 2.91 -4.03 -19.45
C ASN A 236 2.57 -3.09 -18.29
N LYS A 237 3.25 -3.31 -17.14
CA LYS A 237 3.23 -2.40 -15.98
C LYS A 237 4.07 -1.11 -16.21
N SER A 238 4.67 -0.98 -17.39
CA SER A 238 5.38 0.22 -17.87
C SER A 238 4.59 0.88 -19.00
N GLU A 239 4.74 2.20 -19.14
CA GLU A 239 4.04 3.01 -20.14
C GLU A 239 4.03 2.35 -21.54
N PRO A 240 2.88 2.40 -22.25
CA PRO A 240 2.79 1.81 -23.57
C PRO A 240 3.72 2.52 -24.53
N SER A 241 4.66 1.78 -25.13
CA SER A 241 5.54 2.29 -26.18
C SER A 241 4.72 2.86 -27.35
N ASP A 242 5.27 3.81 -28.10
CA ASP A 242 4.56 4.44 -29.23
C ASP A 242 4.16 3.44 -30.33
N ARG A 243 4.80 2.26 -30.39
CA ARG A 243 4.39 1.18 -31.28
C ARG A 243 3.04 0.58 -30.88
N THR A 244 2.81 0.39 -29.58
CA THR A 244 1.54 -0.16 -29.07
C THR A 244 0.39 0.82 -29.21
N LYS A 245 0.64 2.14 -29.11
CA LYS A 245 -0.37 3.17 -29.38
C LYS A 245 -0.81 3.17 -30.84
N LYS A 246 0.15 3.06 -31.77
CA LYS A 246 -0.11 3.04 -33.22
C LYS A 246 -0.84 1.78 -33.69
N THR A 247 -0.54 0.62 -33.09
CA THR A 247 -1.28 -0.63 -33.37
C THR A 247 -2.74 -0.54 -32.91
N LEU A 248 -3.00 0.14 -31.79
CA LEU A 248 -4.36 0.32 -31.26
C LEU A 248 -5.21 1.31 -32.07
N GLU A 249 -4.62 2.40 -32.56
CA GLU A 249 -5.31 3.32 -33.46
C GLU A 249 -5.72 2.66 -34.78
N ASN A 250 -4.93 1.71 -35.28
CA ASN A 250 -5.25 0.99 -36.51
C ASN A 250 -6.38 -0.05 -36.30
N LEU A 251 -6.38 -0.76 -35.17
CA LEU A 251 -7.45 -1.73 -34.84
C LEU A 251 -8.81 -1.06 -34.62
N VAL A 252 -8.84 0.16 -34.09
CA VAL A 252 -10.08 0.93 -33.92
C VAL A 252 -10.62 1.44 -35.28
N LYS A 253 -9.73 1.76 -36.23
CA LYS A 253 -10.13 2.18 -37.58
C LYS A 253 -10.66 1.02 -38.44
N GLU A 254 -10.11 -0.18 -38.28
CA GLU A 254 -10.55 -1.36 -39.03
C GLU A 254 -11.90 -1.91 -38.53
N GLY A 255 -12.25 -1.69 -37.26
CA GLY A 255 -13.53 -2.11 -36.67
C GLY A 255 -14.74 -1.21 -36.98
N GLN A 256 -14.56 -0.08 -37.68
CA GLN A 256 -15.65 0.84 -38.09
C GLN A 256 -16.02 0.72 -39.58
N ALA A 257 -15.44 -0.24 -40.29
CA ALA A 257 -15.72 -0.51 -41.70
C ALA A 257 -16.43 -1.86 -41.90
N ILE A 258 -17.54 -2.10 -41.19
CA ILE A 258 -18.61 -3.03 -41.58
C ILE A 258 -19.95 -2.40 -41.20
#